data_AF-A0A2P9H4E5-F1
#
_entry.id   AF-A0A2P9H4E5-F1
#
_cell.length_a   1.000
_cell.length_b   1.000
_cell.length_c   1.000
_cell.angle_alpha   90.00
_cell.angle_beta   90.00
_cell.angle_gamma   90.00
#
_symmetry.space_group_name_H-M   'P 1'
#
loop_
_entity.id
_entity.type
_entity.pdbx_description
1 polymer ?
#
loop_
_entity_poly.entity_id
_entity_poly.type
_entity_poly.pdbx_seq_one_letter_code
_entity_poly.pdbx_strand_id
1 'polypeptide(L)'
;MKHCSTFLFLPVLLAAQDRPIVIRAGTILDGRGRVLHDTSIVVQGSKIQEVKSSASPVTYDLHNLTILPGLIDTHVHITWHFGPDGRYMPRDASAAQAMGYAMENAYVTLMAGFTTGRVHDDSERG
;
A
#
# COMPACT_ATOMS: atom_id res chain seq x y z
N MET A 1 -5.93 49.92 43.01
CA MET A 1 -5.50 49.49 41.66
C MET A 1 -5.24 47.98 41.74
N LYS A 2 -6.21 47.16 41.28
CA LYS A 2 -6.19 45.69 41.46
C LYS A 2 -5.67 45.08 40.16
N HIS A 3 -4.45 44.54 40.18
CA HIS A 3 -3.89 43.82 39.04
C HIS A 3 -4.47 42.40 39.03
N CYS A 4 -5.42 42.15 38.12
CA CYS A 4 -5.90 40.82 37.80
C CYS A 4 -4.90 40.19 36.82
N SER A 5 -4.03 39.32 37.33
CA SER A 5 -3.08 38.56 36.52
C SER A 5 -3.75 37.27 36.08
N THR A 6 -4.24 37.24 34.84
CA THR A 6 -4.85 36.04 34.25
C THR A 6 -3.76 35.17 33.64
N PHE A 7 -3.46 34.05 34.30
CA PHE A 7 -2.59 33.01 33.76
C PHE A 7 -3.36 32.21 32.67
N LEU A 8 -2.89 32.30 31.43
CA LEU A 8 -3.42 31.53 30.30
C LEU A 8 -2.76 30.14 30.30
N PHE A 9 -3.49 29.10 30.71
CA PHE A 9 -3.07 27.70 30.52
C PHE A 9 -3.37 27.28 29.08
N LEU A 10 -2.32 27.07 28.27
CA LEU A 10 -2.45 26.55 26.92
C LEU A 10 -2.42 25.00 26.97
N PRO A 11 -3.46 24.29 26.51
CA PRO A 11 -3.42 22.84 26.45
C PRO A 11 -2.45 22.41 25.35
N VAL A 12 -1.39 21.70 25.73
CA VAL A 12 -0.53 21.00 24.78
C VAL A 12 -1.31 19.80 24.27
N LEU A 13 -1.85 19.87 23.05
CA LEU A 13 -2.30 18.68 22.34
C LEU A 13 -1.06 17.85 21.98
N LEU A 14 -0.81 16.78 22.73
CA LEU A 14 0.04 15.69 22.27
C LEU A 14 -0.70 14.96 21.14
N ALA A 15 -0.53 15.42 19.90
CA ALA A 15 -0.83 14.57 18.77
C ALA A 15 0.17 13.40 18.81
N ALA A 16 -0.34 12.17 18.94
CA ALA A 16 0.47 10.98 18.73
C ALA A 16 0.97 11.01 17.27
N GLN A 17 2.20 11.48 17.06
CA GLN A 17 2.82 11.37 15.75
C GLN A 17 3.16 9.90 15.55
N ASP A 18 2.59 9.30 14.51
CA ASP A 18 3.00 7.96 14.06
C ASP A 18 4.51 7.93 13.93
N ARG A 19 5.15 6.93 14.55
CA ARG A 19 6.60 6.78 14.42
C ARG A 19 6.92 6.36 12.98
N PRO A 20 7.94 6.96 12.33
CA PRO A 20 8.34 6.52 11.00
C PRO A 20 8.72 5.04 10.99
N ILE A 21 8.33 4.34 9.94
CA ILE A 21 8.77 2.98 9.65
C ILE A 21 10.06 3.07 8.83
N VAL A 22 11.14 2.45 9.31
CA VAL A 22 12.42 2.41 8.59
C VAL A 22 12.67 0.99 8.09
N ILE A 23 12.75 0.84 6.77
CA ILE A 23 13.00 -0.43 6.09
C ILE A 23 14.41 -0.38 5.52
N ARG A 24 15.33 -1.20 6.05
CA ARG A 24 16.67 -1.36 5.46
C ARG A 24 16.65 -2.44 4.40
N ALA A 25 17.21 -2.19 3.23
CA ALA A 25 17.27 -3.13 2.12
C ALA A 25 18.69 -3.27 1.57
N GLY A 26 19.03 -4.48 1.11
CA GLY A 26 20.33 -4.73 0.48
C GLY A 26 20.40 -4.14 -0.92
N THR A 27 19.32 -4.31 -1.69
CA THR A 27 19.17 -3.71 -3.02
C THR A 27 17.80 -3.06 -3.16
N ILE A 28 17.74 -1.86 -3.73
CA ILE A 28 16.50 -1.18 -4.11
C ILE A 28 16.55 -0.84 -5.60
N LEU A 29 15.55 -1.30 -6.35
CA LEU A 29 15.29 -0.83 -7.71
C LEU A 29 14.31 0.34 -7.60
N ASP A 30 14.70 1.57 -7.96
CA ASP A 30 13.90 2.76 -7.61
C ASP A 30 12.73 3.07 -8.56
N GLY A 31 12.53 2.23 -9.59
CA GLY A 31 11.52 2.44 -10.64
C GLY A 31 11.81 3.57 -11.61
N ARG A 32 12.95 4.26 -11.47
CA ARG A 32 13.46 5.30 -12.39
C ARG A 32 14.73 4.88 -13.12
N GLY A 33 15.10 3.60 -12.99
CA GLY A 33 16.27 3.01 -13.64
C GLY A 33 17.54 3.00 -12.78
N ARG A 34 17.47 3.41 -11.50
CA ARG A 34 18.62 3.32 -10.58
C ARG A 34 18.52 2.09 -9.70
N VAL A 35 19.69 1.57 -9.36
CA VAL A 35 19.89 0.52 -8.36
C VAL A 35 20.63 1.13 -7.18
N LEU A 36 20.08 1.00 -5.98
CA LEU A 36 20.67 1.50 -4.74
C LEU A 36 21.06 0.31 -3.86
N HIS A 37 22.22 0.37 -3.22
CA HIS A 37 22.69 -0.67 -2.31
C HIS A 37 22.77 -0.16 -0.87
N ASP A 38 22.56 -1.05 0.10
CA ASP A 38 22.67 -0.77 1.54
C ASP A 38 21.94 0.51 1.97
N THR A 39 20.71 0.65 1.49
CA THR A 39 19.90 1.87 1.61
C THR A 39 18.62 1.58 2.38
N SER A 40 18.12 2.59 3.09
CA SER A 40 16.89 2.52 3.86
C SER A 40 15.78 3.37 3.24
N ILE A 41 14.55 2.89 3.34
CA ILE A 41 13.30 3.59 3.00
C ILE A 41 12.64 4.01 4.30
N VAL A 42 12.35 5.30 4.46
CA VAL A 42 11.64 5.85 5.62
C VAL A 42 10.22 6.18 5.20
N VAL A 43 9.25 5.56 5.85
CA VAL A 43 7.82 5.71 5.57
C VAL A 43 7.16 6.42 6.76
N GLN A 44 6.44 7.50 6.49
CA GLN A 44 5.66 8.24 7.47
C GLN A 44 4.19 8.19 7.08
N GLY A 45 3.36 7.52 7.88
CA GLY A 45 1.96 7.27 7.54
C GLY A 45 1.86 6.50 6.21
N SER A 46 1.21 7.11 5.21
CA SER A 46 0.98 6.52 3.88
C SER A 46 1.99 6.93 2.81
N LYS A 47 3.09 7.60 3.18
CA LYS A 47 4.07 8.15 2.22
C LYS A 47 5.49 7.71 2.52
N ILE A 48 6.26 7.45 1.47
CA ILE A 48 7.72 7.42 1.56
C ILE A 48 8.20 8.86 1.79
N GLN A 49 8.78 9.11 2.95
CA GLN A 49 9.30 10.41 3.35
C GLN A 49 10.70 10.65 2.77
N GLU A 50 11.58 9.66 2.90
CA GLU A 50 12.95 9.73 2.39
C GLU A 50 13.50 8.34 2.03
N VAL A 51 14.46 8.30 1.12
CA VAL A 51 15.27 7.12 0.80
C VAL A 51 16.74 7.52 0.99
N LYS A 52 17.44 6.89 1.94
CA LYS A 52 18.79 7.29 2.36
C LYS A 52 19.55 6.14 2.98
N SER A 53 20.88 6.22 2.99
CA SER A 53 21.73 5.27 3.72
C SER A 53 21.62 5.46 5.24
N SER A 54 21.77 4.36 5.98
CA SER A 54 21.96 4.35 7.44
C SER A 54 20.85 4.99 8.29
N ALA A 55 19.59 5.00 7.81
CA ALA A 55 18.47 5.46 8.63
C ALA A 55 18.27 4.54 9.86
N SER A 56 18.02 5.16 11.02
CA SER A 56 17.95 4.50 12.33
C SER A 56 16.87 5.16 13.21
N PRO A 57 16.24 4.44 14.14
CA PRO A 57 16.35 2.99 14.33
C PRO A 57 15.65 2.22 13.20
N VAL A 58 16.19 1.07 12.83
CA VAL A 58 15.60 0.20 11.80
C VAL A 58 14.36 -0.51 12.36
N THR A 59 13.24 -0.43 11.65
CA THR A 59 12.00 -1.15 12.00
C THR A 59 11.99 -2.54 11.37
N TYR A 60 12.32 -2.63 10.09
CA TYR A 60 12.41 -3.88 9.33
C TYR A 60 13.77 -3.98 8.67
N ASP A 61 14.49 -5.06 8.96
CA ASP A 61 15.79 -5.33 8.36
C ASP A 61 15.66 -6.39 7.27
N LEU A 62 15.66 -5.93 6.02
CA LEU A 62 15.54 -6.73 4.80
C LEU A 62 16.84 -6.67 3.98
N HIS A 63 18.00 -6.55 4.65
CA HIS A 63 19.31 -6.40 3.98
C HIS A 63 19.67 -7.54 3.00
N ASN A 64 19.05 -8.72 3.13
CA ASN A 64 19.27 -9.84 2.20
C ASN A 64 18.28 -9.89 1.03
N LEU A 65 17.41 -8.89 0.89
CA LEU A 65 16.36 -8.85 -0.12
C LEU A 65 16.54 -7.68 -1.09
N THR A 66 15.91 -7.83 -2.25
CA THR A 66 15.72 -6.74 -3.21
C THR A 66 14.31 -6.18 -3.06
N ILE A 67 14.19 -4.86 -2.98
CA ILE A 67 12.90 -4.15 -2.93
C ILE A 67 12.70 -3.36 -4.22
N LEU A 68 11.45 -3.30 -4.68
CA LEU A 68 11.00 -2.50 -5.81
C LEU A 68 9.68 -1.80 -5.47
N PRO A 69 9.27 -0.75 -6.20
CA PRO A 69 7.92 -0.22 -6.14
C PRO A 69 6.88 -1.32 -6.39
N GLY A 70 5.69 -1.15 -5.80
CA GLY A 70 4.55 -2.02 -6.10
C GLY A 70 4.24 -2.04 -7.59
N LEU A 71 3.89 -3.21 -8.10
CA LEU A 71 3.62 -3.41 -9.53
C LEU A 71 2.29 -2.76 -9.93
N ILE A 72 2.21 -2.38 -11.20
CA ILE A 72 1.04 -1.75 -11.80
C ILE A 72 0.56 -2.61 -12.96
N ASP A 73 -0.72 -2.97 -12.96
CA ASP A 73 -1.40 -3.57 -14.10
C ASP A 73 -2.36 -2.56 -14.74
N THR A 74 -2.24 -2.34 -16.03
CA THR A 74 -3.01 -1.35 -16.78
C THR A 74 -4.28 -1.91 -17.41
N HIS A 75 -4.52 -3.22 -17.31
CA HIS A 75 -5.70 -3.88 -17.87
C HIS A 75 -6.09 -5.09 -17.03
N VAL A 76 -6.94 -4.88 -16.03
CA VAL A 76 -7.48 -5.98 -15.20
C VAL A 76 -8.99 -6.11 -15.34
N HIS A 77 -9.46 -7.35 -15.25
CA HIS A 77 -10.87 -7.70 -15.09
C HIS A 77 -11.05 -8.35 -13.72
N ILE A 78 -11.18 -7.55 -12.66
CA ILE A 78 -11.04 -8.06 -11.29
C ILE A 78 -12.25 -8.89 -10.84
N THR A 79 -13.42 -8.66 -11.46
CA THR A 79 -14.66 -9.40 -11.15
C THR A 79 -14.83 -10.69 -11.97
N TRP A 80 -13.96 -10.94 -12.96
CA TRP A 80 -14.14 -12.10 -13.83
C TRP A 80 -13.81 -13.40 -13.09
N HIS A 81 -14.67 -14.40 -13.31
CA HIS A 81 -14.48 -15.75 -12.78
C HIS A 81 -14.85 -16.79 -13.83
N PHE A 82 -14.21 -17.96 -13.74
CA PHE A 82 -14.39 -19.07 -14.66
C PHE A 82 -14.97 -20.27 -13.92
N GLY A 83 -15.97 -20.89 -14.52
CA GLY A 83 -16.62 -22.07 -13.98
C GLY A 83 -15.74 -23.33 -14.06
N PRO A 84 -16.19 -24.45 -13.49
CA PRO A 84 -15.49 -25.74 -13.60
C PRO A 84 -15.30 -26.23 -15.04
N ASP A 85 -16.12 -25.74 -15.98
CA ASP A 85 -16.01 -26.00 -17.42
C ASP A 85 -14.99 -25.08 -18.12
N GLY A 86 -14.29 -24.24 -17.36
CA GLY A 86 -13.29 -23.28 -17.84
C GLY A 86 -13.88 -22.09 -18.59
N ARG A 87 -15.20 -21.92 -18.58
CA ARG A 87 -15.87 -20.82 -19.28
C ARG A 87 -16.10 -19.63 -18.36
N TYR A 88 -16.04 -18.43 -18.93
CA TYR A 88 -16.45 -17.23 -18.22
C TYR A 88 -17.89 -17.37 -17.76
N MET A 89 -18.17 -17.07 -16.49
CA MET A 89 -19.50 -17.20 -15.89
C MET A 89 -20.12 -15.82 -15.61
N PRO A 90 -20.68 -15.12 -16.61
CA PRO A 90 -21.29 -13.82 -16.38
C PRO A 90 -22.65 -13.87 -15.68
N ARG A 91 -23.34 -15.02 -15.67
CA ARG A 91 -24.82 -15.01 -15.60
C ARG A 91 -25.51 -15.67 -14.41
N ASP A 92 -24.82 -16.51 -13.63
CA ASP A 92 -25.50 -17.32 -12.60
C ASP A 92 -25.02 -17.05 -11.17
N ALA A 93 -24.13 -16.07 -10.98
CA ALA A 93 -23.66 -15.67 -9.65
C ALA A 93 -24.61 -14.63 -9.04
N SER A 94 -25.07 -14.87 -7.82
CA SER A 94 -25.65 -13.81 -6.99
C SER A 94 -24.65 -12.67 -6.79
N ALA A 95 -25.12 -11.46 -6.49
CA ALA A 95 -24.24 -10.32 -6.19
C ALA A 95 -23.21 -10.65 -5.09
N ALA A 96 -23.60 -11.47 -4.09
CA ALA A 96 -22.70 -11.93 -3.04
C ALA A 96 -21.59 -12.85 -3.57
N GLN A 97 -21.91 -13.77 -4.49
CA GLN A 97 -20.91 -14.65 -5.11
C GLN A 97 -19.96 -13.86 -6.01
N ALA A 98 -20.48 -12.96 -6.85
CA ALA A 98 -19.65 -12.10 -7.71
C ALA A 98 -18.66 -11.26 -6.88
N MET A 99 -19.12 -10.71 -5.76
CA MET A 99 -18.27 -9.94 -4.86
C MET A 99 -17.25 -10.84 -4.15
N GLY A 100 -17.61 -12.08 -3.81
CA GLY A 100 -16.68 -13.08 -3.29
C GLY A 100 -15.51 -13.35 -4.25
N TYR A 101 -15.79 -13.59 -5.53
CA TYR A 101 -14.75 -13.79 -6.54
C TYR A 101 -13.88 -12.54 -6.74
N ALA A 102 -14.49 -11.36 -6.76
CA ALA A 102 -13.73 -10.11 -6.87
C ALA A 102 -12.77 -9.90 -5.69
N MET A 103 -13.19 -10.25 -4.47
CA MET A 103 -12.35 -10.18 -3.27
C MET A 103 -11.21 -11.19 -3.32
N GLU A 104 -11.46 -12.42 -3.78
CA GLU A 104 -10.43 -13.44 -3.96
C GLU A 104 -9.38 -12.98 -4.98
N ASN A 105 -9.84 -12.53 -6.15
CA ASN A 105 -8.97 -12.00 -7.21
C ASN A 105 -8.14 -10.80 -6.73
N ALA A 106 -8.74 -9.87 -6.00
CA ALA A 106 -8.04 -8.72 -5.43
C ALA A 106 -6.97 -9.15 -4.40
N TYR A 107 -7.29 -10.15 -3.56
CA TYR A 107 -6.34 -10.67 -2.59
C TYR A 107 -5.14 -11.33 -3.26
N VAL A 108 -5.35 -12.24 -4.22
CA VAL A 108 -4.22 -12.90 -4.91
C VAL A 108 -3.38 -11.91 -5.71
N THR A 109 -4.00 -10.90 -6.32
CA THR A 109 -3.32 -9.82 -7.05
C THR A 109 -2.42 -9.01 -6.12
N LEU A 110 -2.92 -8.64 -4.93
CA LEU A 110 -2.14 -7.93 -3.92
C LEU A 110 -0.97 -8.77 -3.41
N MET A 111 -1.21 -10.05 -3.13
CA MET A 111 -0.16 -10.97 -2.65
C MET A 111 0.90 -11.25 -3.72
N ALA A 112 0.57 -11.09 -5.01
CA ALA A 112 1.53 -11.13 -6.11
C ALA A 112 2.35 -9.84 -6.27
N GLY A 113 2.11 -8.81 -5.44
CA GLY A 113 2.87 -7.56 -5.42
C GLY A 113 2.32 -6.44 -6.30
N PHE A 114 1.14 -6.62 -6.90
CA PHE A 114 0.44 -5.56 -7.60
C PHE A 114 -0.33 -4.68 -6.62
N THR A 115 0.00 -3.40 -6.58
CA THR A 115 -0.62 -2.44 -5.65
C THR A 115 -1.57 -1.48 -6.36
N THR A 116 -1.56 -1.46 -7.69
CA THR A 116 -2.41 -0.60 -8.51
C THR A 116 -2.88 -1.36 -9.73
N GLY A 117 -4.19 -1.35 -10.00
CA GLY A 117 -4.79 -1.94 -11.19
C GLY A 117 -5.76 -0.97 -11.85
N ARG A 118 -5.77 -0.88 -13.18
CA ARG A 118 -6.86 -0.24 -13.93
C ARG A 118 -7.87 -1.30 -14.32
N VAL A 119 -8.99 -1.29 -13.61
CA VAL A 119 -10.14 -2.14 -13.91
C VAL A 119 -10.80 -1.67 -15.21
N HIS A 120 -10.99 -2.59 -16.16
CA HIS A 120 -11.69 -2.32 -17.40
C HIS A 120 -13.00 -3.12 -17.45
N ASP A 121 -14.09 -2.42 -17.74
CA ASP A 121 -15.45 -2.95 -17.92
C ASP A 121 -15.74 -4.29 -17.23
N ASP A 122 -15.99 -4.19 -15.92
CA ASP A 122 -16.43 -5.28 -15.07
C ASP A 122 -17.96 -5.28 -14.89
N SER A 123 -18.67 -4.41 -15.63
CA SER A 123 -20.11 -4.23 -15.60
C SER A 123 -20.78 -4.83 -16.83
N GLU A 124 -21.39 -6.00 -16.69
CA GLU A 124 -22.52 -6.29 -17.57
C GLU A 124 -23.69 -5.42 -17.09
N ARG A 125 -24.12 -4.50 -17.95
CA ARG A 125 -25.35 -3.72 -17.76
C ARG A 125 -26.50 -4.63 -17.33
N GLY A 126 -26.98 -4.42 -16.11
CA GLY A 126 -28.34 -4.73 -15.67
C GLY A 126 -29.08 -3.43 -15.43
#